data_AF-A0A7C5FGF2-F1
#
_entry.id   AF-A0A7C5FGF2-F1
#
_cell.length_a   1.000
_cell.length_b   1.000
_cell.length_c   1.000
_cell.angle_alpha   90.00
_cell.angle_beta   90.00
_cell.angle_gamma   90.00
#
_symmetry.space_group_name_H-M   'P 1'
#
loop_
_entity.id
_entity.type
_entity.pdbx_description
1 polymer ?
#
loop_
_entity_poly.entity_id
_entity_poly.type
_entity_poly.pdbx_seq_one_letter_code
_entity_poly.pdbx_strand_id
1 'polypeptide(L)'
;MKKSELISRIKELKSIKPDENWLILSKKILMSQISTIKPQSVKTPIFVFSWKYKLAGIICAIMLLFGGMISFAYSAPVDNPLYGLKITLSKAFISLAPQSAKMELRMALTEMITKDLNKKVGEYSNQLAIETLNQNLDAIAIELKQISHPQQIAVLSEKIQKETLKIKESLKQIPTDKPEVASAVGRLENQLQQVESETFTLKNEAEQKINNCPVYLDNSLNQIKEKIDVLNLSDEKKSGVLEQLKQADELLAANHCVDALVIMENLEKDLGI
;
A
#
# COMPACT_ATOMS: atom_id res chain seq x y z
N MET A 1 5.80 49.29 12.54
CA MET A 1 5.86 49.45 11.07
C MET A 1 4.53 49.00 10.48
N LYS A 2 3.82 49.84 9.73
CA LYS A 2 2.44 49.54 9.30
C LYS A 2 2.46 48.66 8.04
N LYS A 3 1.50 47.74 7.90
CA LYS A 3 1.40 46.77 6.78
C LYS A 3 1.44 47.43 5.39
N SER A 4 0.90 48.65 5.28
CA SER A 4 0.94 49.46 4.05
C SER A 4 2.36 49.88 3.65
N GLU A 5 3.23 50.14 4.62
CA GLU A 5 4.62 50.56 4.42
C GLU A 5 5.48 49.40 3.90
N LEU A 6 5.21 48.18 4.39
CA LEU A 6 5.88 46.96 3.94
C LEU A 6 5.53 46.63 2.48
N ILE A 7 4.24 46.76 2.12
CA ILE A 7 3.75 46.52 0.75
C ILE A 7 4.35 47.53 -0.23
N SER A 8 4.50 48.79 0.21
CA SER A 8 5.16 49.84 -0.59
C SER A 8 6.62 49.48 -0.87
N ARG A 9 7.39 49.10 0.15
CA ARG A 9 8.80 48.72 -0.01
C ARG A 9 8.99 47.48 -0.89
N ILE A 10 8.11 46.49 -0.79
CA ILE A 10 8.18 45.30 -1.64
C ILE A 10 7.91 45.66 -3.11
N LYS A 11 6.97 46.56 -3.39
CA LYS A 11 6.73 47.05 -4.76
C LYS A 11 7.93 47.85 -5.28
N GLU A 12 8.55 48.66 -4.44
CA GLU A 12 9.74 49.44 -4.77
C GLU A 12 10.94 48.54 -5.09
N LEU A 13 11.19 47.51 -4.27
CA LEU A 13 12.25 46.51 -4.53
C LEU A 13 12.02 45.70 -5.81
N LYS A 14 10.77 45.41 -6.16
CA LYS A 14 10.42 44.69 -7.40
C LYS A 14 10.59 45.55 -8.66
N SER A 15 10.70 46.87 -8.50
CA SER A 15 10.91 47.82 -9.60
C SER A 15 12.39 48.06 -9.94
N ILE A 16 13.30 47.62 -9.08
CA ILE A 16 14.74 47.67 -9.32
C ILE A 16 15.07 46.63 -10.39
N LYS A 17 15.29 47.10 -11.63
CA LYS A 17 15.82 46.25 -12.70
C LYS A 17 17.27 45.90 -12.38
N PRO A 18 17.70 44.64 -12.55
CA PRO A 18 19.10 44.27 -12.36
C PRO A 18 19.95 45.02 -13.39
N ASP A 19 21.04 45.64 -12.90
CA ASP A 19 22.02 46.32 -13.73
C ASP A 19 22.66 45.34 -14.73
N GLU A 20 23.05 45.82 -15.91
CA GLU A 20 23.65 44.98 -16.96
C GLU A 20 24.90 44.27 -16.46
N ASN A 21 25.67 44.92 -15.58
CA ASN A 21 26.84 44.31 -14.94
C ASN A 21 26.48 43.12 -14.05
N TRP A 22 25.32 43.17 -13.37
CA TRP A 22 24.83 42.06 -12.54
C TRP A 22 24.44 40.86 -13.40
N LEU A 23 23.84 41.08 -14.57
CA LEU A 23 23.51 40.03 -15.53
C LEU A 23 24.77 39.37 -16.12
N ILE A 24 25.78 40.17 -16.46
CA ILE A 24 27.05 39.68 -17.00
C ILE A 24 27.79 38.84 -15.96
N LEU A 25 27.87 39.31 -14.71
CA LEU A 25 28.51 38.57 -13.61
C LEU A 25 27.79 37.27 -13.31
N SER A 26 26.46 37.29 -13.23
CA SER A 26 25.64 36.09 -13.00
C SER A 26 25.84 35.06 -14.10
N LYS A 27 25.87 35.49 -15.37
CA LYS A 27 26.15 34.62 -16.52
C LYS A 27 27.54 34.01 -16.46
N LYS A 28 28.55 34.79 -16.06
CA LYS A 28 29.95 34.32 -15.95
C LYS A 28 30.11 33.30 -14.82
N ILE A 29 29.47 33.53 -13.68
CA ILE A 29 29.44 32.59 -12.54
C ILE A 29 28.76 31.28 -12.97
N LEU A 30 27.59 31.35 -13.61
CA LEU A 30 26.88 30.18 -14.13
C LEU A 30 27.72 29.40 -15.15
N MET A 31 28.32 30.08 -16.12
CA MET A 31 29.19 29.44 -17.11
C MET A 31 30.40 28.74 -16.47
N SER A 32 31.01 29.36 -15.45
CA SER A 32 32.17 28.78 -14.75
C SER A 32 31.83 27.55 -13.91
N GLN A 33 30.61 27.50 -13.36
CA GLN A 33 30.08 26.34 -12.63
C GLN A 33 29.71 25.21 -13.59
N ILE A 34 29.24 25.52 -14.80
CA ILE A 34 28.90 24.51 -15.80
C ILE A 34 30.16 23.90 -16.43
N SER A 35 31.23 24.68 -16.63
CA SER A 35 32.47 24.21 -17.25
C SER A 35 33.36 23.33 -16.35
N THR A 36 33.07 23.26 -15.04
CA THR A 36 33.79 22.40 -14.08
C THR A 36 33.09 21.06 -13.83
N ILE A 37 31.91 20.84 -14.41
CA ILE A 37 31.19 19.56 -14.33
C ILE A 37 31.78 18.62 -15.39
N LYS A 38 32.71 17.74 -14.97
CA LYS A 38 33.14 16.58 -15.77
C LYS A 38 31.91 15.75 -16.19
N PRO A 39 31.88 15.17 -17.40
CA PRO A 39 30.75 14.37 -17.84
C PRO A 39 30.65 13.09 -16.99
N GLN A 40 29.79 13.12 -15.99
CA GLN A 40 29.39 11.94 -15.26
C GLN A 40 28.44 11.12 -16.14
N SER A 41 28.82 9.86 -16.33
CA SER A 41 28.01 8.74 -16.82
C SER A 41 26.50 9.01 -16.65
N VAL A 42 25.78 8.96 -17.77
CA VAL A 42 24.34 9.11 -17.85
C VAL A 42 23.66 8.10 -16.93
N LYS A 43 23.34 8.52 -15.71
CA LYS A 43 22.36 7.87 -14.87
C LYS A 43 21.01 8.42 -15.29
N THR A 44 20.12 7.51 -15.67
CA THR A 44 18.71 7.76 -15.94
C THR A 44 18.12 8.63 -14.82
N PRO A 45 17.25 9.59 -15.15
CA PRO A 45 16.64 10.43 -14.12
C PRO A 45 15.84 9.53 -13.18
N ILE A 46 16.27 9.47 -11.92
CA ILE A 46 15.50 8.84 -10.86
C ILE A 46 14.33 9.78 -10.60
N PHE A 47 13.20 9.49 -11.24
CA PHE A 47 11.92 10.07 -10.88
C PHE A 47 11.60 9.65 -9.45
N VAL A 48 11.72 10.58 -8.51
CA VAL A 48 11.30 10.37 -7.13
C VAL A 48 9.77 10.45 -7.09
N PHE A 49 9.14 9.36 -7.50
CA PHE A 49 7.69 9.20 -7.41
C PHE A 49 7.34 9.06 -5.93
N SER A 50 6.86 10.15 -5.32
CA SER A 50 6.36 10.11 -3.95
C SER A 50 5.26 9.05 -3.85
N TRP A 51 5.17 8.38 -2.70
CA TRP A 51 4.41 7.14 -2.53
C TRP A 51 2.92 7.29 -2.91
N LYS A 52 2.37 8.49 -2.76
CA LYS A 52 0.98 8.84 -3.13
C LYS A 52 0.72 8.83 -4.64
N TYR A 53 1.76 8.97 -5.46
CA TYR A 53 1.65 8.97 -6.91
C TYR A 53 1.82 7.58 -7.52
N LYS A 54 2.37 6.58 -6.82
CA LYS A 54 2.54 5.23 -7.40
C LYS A 54 1.23 4.62 -7.89
N LEU A 55 0.15 4.86 -7.16
CA LEU A 55 -1.21 4.45 -7.53
C LEU A 55 -1.71 5.17 -8.80
N ALA A 56 -1.51 6.48 -8.88
CA ALA A 56 -1.86 7.28 -10.05
C ALA A 56 -1.01 6.91 -11.28
N GLY A 57 0.28 6.59 -11.07
CA GLY A 57 1.20 6.14 -12.11
C GLY A 57 0.82 4.77 -12.67
N ILE A 58 0.38 3.84 -11.81
CA ILE A 58 -0.15 2.54 -12.23
C ILE A 58 -1.46 2.72 -13.02
N ILE A 59 -2.38 3.56 -12.55
CA ILE A 59 -3.64 3.87 -13.24
C ILE A 59 -3.38 4.55 -14.61
N CYS A 60 -2.42 5.48 -14.69
CA CYS A 60 -2.02 6.12 -15.95
C CYS A 60 -1.31 5.16 -16.90
N ALA A 61 -0.44 4.28 -16.41
CA ALA A 61 0.21 3.26 -17.23
C ALA A 61 -0.81 2.26 -17.80
N ILE A 62 -1.85 1.92 -17.01
CA ILE A 62 -2.98 1.09 -17.46
C ILE A 62 -3.79 1.80 -18.55
N MET A 63 -4.05 3.11 -18.42
CA MET A 63 -4.73 3.89 -19.46
C MET A 63 -3.90 4.03 -20.74
N LEU A 64 -2.58 4.21 -20.63
CA LEU A 64 -1.69 4.43 -21.78
C LEU A 64 -1.39 3.15 -22.57
N LEU A 65 -1.28 1.99 -21.92
CA LEU A 65 -0.97 0.74 -22.60
C LEU A 65 -2.16 0.16 -23.39
N PHE A 66 -3.38 0.65 -23.18
CA PHE A 66 -4.58 -0.01 -23.68
C PHE A 66 -5.70 0.94 -24.16
N GLY A 67 -5.39 2.20 -24.42
CA GLY A 67 -6.37 3.28 -24.69
C GLY A 67 -7.35 3.04 -25.86
N GLY A 68 -7.10 2.08 -26.75
CA GLY A 68 -7.99 1.78 -27.88
C GLY A 68 -9.09 0.75 -27.60
N MET A 69 -8.89 -0.20 -26.68
CA MET A 69 -9.84 -1.32 -26.46
C MET A 69 -10.42 -1.39 -25.04
N ILE A 70 -9.81 -0.73 -24.04
CA ILE A 70 -10.29 -0.80 -22.65
C ILE A 70 -11.49 0.11 -22.37
N SER A 71 -11.66 1.23 -23.08
CA SER A 71 -12.70 2.22 -22.77
C SER A 71 -14.13 1.67 -22.86
N PHE A 72 -14.38 0.68 -23.72
CA PHE A 72 -15.70 0.04 -23.86
C PHE A 72 -15.97 -1.06 -22.81
N ALA A 73 -14.96 -1.83 -22.42
CA ALA A 73 -15.13 -2.89 -21.40
C ALA A 73 -15.12 -2.32 -19.97
N TYR A 74 -14.39 -1.23 -19.71
CA TYR A 74 -14.32 -0.63 -18.37
C TYR A 74 -15.61 0.10 -17.95
N SER A 75 -16.39 0.56 -18.94
CA SER A 75 -17.71 1.17 -18.76
C SER A 75 -18.86 0.16 -18.85
N ALA A 76 -18.56 -1.13 -19.11
CA ALA A 76 -19.58 -2.17 -19.16
C ALA A 76 -20.28 -2.27 -17.79
N PRO A 77 -21.62 -2.09 -17.74
CA PRO A 77 -22.39 -2.32 -16.53
C PRO A 77 -22.45 -3.82 -16.20
N VAL A 78 -22.84 -4.16 -14.97
CA VAL A 78 -22.81 -5.54 -14.45
C VAL A 78 -23.69 -6.50 -15.26
N ASP A 79 -24.73 -5.98 -15.91
CA ASP A 79 -25.67 -6.70 -16.76
C ASP A 79 -25.17 -6.94 -18.20
N ASN A 80 -23.99 -6.46 -18.56
CA ASN A 80 -23.41 -6.63 -19.89
C ASN A 80 -22.53 -7.91 -19.95
N PRO A 81 -22.64 -8.75 -20.99
CA PRO A 81 -21.76 -9.93 -21.16
C PRO A 81 -20.26 -9.58 -21.19
N LEU A 82 -19.89 -8.36 -21.58
CA LEU A 82 -18.50 -7.87 -21.55
C LEU A 82 -17.98 -7.58 -20.13
N TYR A 83 -18.85 -7.58 -19.11
CA TYR A 83 -18.44 -7.40 -17.72
C TYR A 83 -17.51 -8.53 -17.25
N GLY A 84 -17.74 -9.77 -17.71
CA GLY A 84 -16.83 -10.88 -17.43
C GLY A 84 -15.41 -10.63 -17.95
N LEU A 85 -15.28 -9.95 -19.10
CA LEU A 85 -13.98 -9.56 -19.66
C LEU A 85 -13.31 -8.49 -18.80
N LYS A 86 -14.07 -7.49 -18.31
CA LYS A 86 -13.59 -6.46 -17.37
C LYS A 86 -13.01 -7.08 -16.11
N ILE A 87 -13.73 -8.04 -15.51
CA ILE A 87 -13.29 -8.75 -14.31
C ILE A 87 -12.04 -9.60 -14.58
N THR A 88 -12.04 -10.38 -15.65
CA THR A 88 -10.92 -11.25 -16.01
C THR A 88 -9.64 -10.45 -16.26
N LEU A 89 -9.77 -9.34 -17.00
CA LEU A 89 -8.64 -8.45 -17.25
C LEU A 89 -8.12 -7.83 -15.95
N SER A 90 -9.01 -7.39 -15.06
CA SER A 90 -8.62 -6.85 -13.74
C SER A 90 -7.90 -7.89 -12.87
N LYS A 91 -8.38 -9.14 -12.86
CA LYS A 91 -7.71 -10.26 -12.16
C LYS A 91 -6.32 -10.55 -12.74
N ALA A 92 -6.18 -10.52 -14.08
CA ALA A 92 -4.89 -10.69 -14.74
C ALA A 92 -3.90 -9.57 -14.39
N PHE A 93 -4.37 -8.32 -14.25
CA PHE A 93 -3.51 -7.24 -13.79
C PHE A 93 -3.07 -7.42 -12.33
N ILE A 94 -3.98 -7.86 -11.45
CA ILE A 94 -3.65 -8.14 -10.06
C ILE A 94 -2.61 -9.27 -9.96
N SER A 95 -2.72 -10.31 -10.77
CA SER A 95 -1.77 -11.42 -10.73
C SER A 95 -0.36 -11.03 -11.18
N LEU A 96 -0.26 -10.13 -12.17
CA LEU A 96 1.00 -9.61 -12.71
C LEU A 96 1.60 -8.48 -11.86
N ALA A 97 0.83 -7.89 -10.95
CA ALA A 97 1.30 -6.81 -10.10
C ALA A 97 2.35 -7.29 -9.07
N PRO A 98 3.28 -6.40 -8.65
CA PRO A 98 4.20 -6.72 -7.56
C PRO A 98 3.42 -7.00 -6.26
N GLN A 99 3.96 -7.89 -5.41
CA GLN A 99 3.28 -8.34 -4.19
C GLN A 99 2.82 -7.19 -3.29
N SER A 100 3.62 -6.12 -3.17
CA SER A 100 3.30 -4.93 -2.39
C SER A 100 2.07 -4.14 -2.89
N ALA A 101 1.63 -4.36 -4.13
CA ALA A 101 0.49 -3.66 -4.72
C ALA A 101 -0.75 -4.55 -4.89
N LYS A 102 -0.64 -5.88 -4.75
CA LYS A 102 -1.75 -6.81 -5.01
C LYS A 102 -2.97 -6.53 -4.14
N MET A 103 -2.76 -6.40 -2.83
CA MET A 103 -3.85 -6.15 -1.88
C MET A 103 -4.56 -4.82 -2.16
N GLU A 104 -3.81 -3.78 -2.51
CA GLU A 104 -4.39 -2.48 -2.88
C GLU A 104 -5.22 -2.55 -4.17
N LEU A 105 -4.73 -3.28 -5.18
CA LEU A 105 -5.47 -3.48 -6.42
C LEU A 105 -6.72 -4.35 -6.22
N ARG A 106 -6.67 -5.38 -5.36
CA ARG A 106 -7.85 -6.16 -4.96
C ARG A 106 -8.88 -5.29 -4.25
N MET A 107 -8.46 -4.41 -3.35
CA MET A 107 -9.37 -3.45 -2.71
C MET A 107 -10.00 -2.51 -3.72
N ALA A 108 -9.22 -1.95 -4.65
CA ALA A 108 -9.73 -1.07 -5.70
C ALA A 108 -10.74 -1.78 -6.62
N LEU A 109 -10.46 -3.04 -6.99
CA LEU A 109 -11.39 -3.87 -7.76
C LEU A 109 -12.68 -4.14 -6.97
N THR A 110 -12.58 -4.40 -5.67
CA THR A 110 -13.73 -4.64 -4.78
C THR A 110 -14.61 -3.39 -4.69
N GLU A 111 -14.01 -2.21 -4.49
CA GLU A 111 -14.74 -0.93 -4.48
C GLU A 111 -15.42 -0.66 -5.83
N MET A 112 -14.73 -0.92 -6.94
CA MET A 112 -15.28 -0.77 -8.29
C MET A 112 -16.49 -1.68 -8.51
N ILE A 113 -16.37 -2.98 -8.22
CA ILE A 113 -17.47 -3.95 -8.36
C ILE A 113 -18.67 -3.53 -7.50
N THR A 114 -18.42 -3.05 -6.28
CA THR A 114 -19.48 -2.58 -5.38
C THR A 114 -20.21 -1.38 -5.96
N LYS A 115 -19.48 -0.40 -6.50
CA LYS A 115 -20.08 0.76 -7.17
C LYS A 115 -20.88 0.37 -8.41
N ASP A 116 -20.42 -0.63 -9.14
CA ASP A 116 -21.10 -1.14 -10.33
C ASP A 116 -22.39 -1.89 -9.95
N LEU A 117 -22.38 -2.68 -8.86
CA LEU A 117 -23.57 -3.34 -8.31
C LEU A 117 -24.64 -2.34 -7.82
N ASN A 118 -24.22 -1.18 -7.33
CA ASN A 118 -25.15 -0.11 -6.91
C ASN A 118 -25.80 0.63 -8.08
N LYS A 119 -25.27 0.51 -9.30
CA LYS A 119 -25.88 1.10 -10.50
C LYS A 119 -26.85 0.07 -11.07
N LYS A 120 -28.15 0.37 -10.98
CA LYS A 120 -29.31 -0.39 -11.51
C LYS A 120 -28.96 -1.78 -12.07
N VAL A 121 -29.25 -2.78 -11.26
CA VAL A 121 -29.12 -4.20 -11.60
C VAL A 121 -30.08 -4.56 -12.73
N GLY A 122 -29.54 -4.88 -13.90
CA GLY A 122 -30.25 -5.57 -14.98
C GLY A 122 -30.37 -7.08 -14.73
N GLU A 123 -31.14 -7.76 -15.57
CA GLU A 123 -31.59 -9.15 -15.37
C GLU A 123 -30.47 -10.21 -15.48
N TYR A 124 -29.28 -9.85 -15.95
CA TYR A 124 -28.16 -10.76 -16.16
C TYR A 124 -27.05 -10.65 -15.08
N SER A 125 -26.85 -11.76 -14.37
CA SER A 125 -25.60 -12.22 -13.74
C SER A 125 -24.82 -11.25 -12.81
N ASN A 126 -25.47 -10.73 -11.77
CA ASN A 126 -24.78 -10.20 -10.58
C ASN A 126 -23.91 -11.25 -9.87
N GLN A 127 -24.10 -12.53 -10.16
CA GLN A 127 -23.42 -13.63 -9.48
C GLN A 127 -21.90 -13.58 -9.66
N LEU A 128 -21.40 -13.29 -10.86
CA LEU A 128 -19.95 -13.17 -11.11
C LEU A 128 -19.33 -12.00 -10.34
N ALA A 129 -20.04 -10.87 -10.28
CA ALA A 129 -19.61 -9.69 -9.52
C ALA A 129 -19.52 -10.01 -8.03
N ILE A 130 -20.58 -10.61 -7.46
CA ILE A 130 -20.64 -10.97 -6.04
C ILE A 130 -19.59 -12.04 -5.69
N GLU A 131 -19.43 -13.06 -6.53
CA GLU A 131 -18.41 -14.09 -6.32
C GLU A 131 -17.00 -13.51 -6.36
N THR A 132 -16.72 -12.62 -7.30
CA THR A 132 -15.42 -11.94 -7.39
C THR A 132 -15.17 -11.06 -6.16
N LEU A 133 -16.20 -10.38 -5.65
CA LEU A 133 -16.11 -9.57 -4.45
C LEU A 133 -15.76 -10.45 -3.24
N ASN A 134 -16.45 -11.58 -3.06
CA ASN A 134 -16.11 -12.57 -2.02
C ASN A 134 -14.66 -13.07 -2.13
N GLN A 135 -14.25 -13.51 -3.32
CA GLN A 135 -12.88 -14.00 -3.55
C GLN A 135 -11.81 -12.94 -3.23
N ASN A 136 -12.09 -11.67 -3.54
CA ASN A 136 -11.17 -10.59 -3.23
C ASN A 136 -11.10 -10.31 -1.73
N LEU A 137 -12.22 -10.30 -1.03
CA LEU A 137 -12.27 -10.13 0.43
C LEU A 137 -11.51 -11.25 1.15
N ASP A 138 -11.70 -12.49 0.75
CA ASP A 138 -10.98 -13.65 1.30
C ASP A 138 -9.47 -13.52 1.10
N ALA A 139 -9.08 -13.17 -0.13
CA ALA A 139 -7.68 -13.00 -0.43
C ALA A 139 -7.05 -11.81 0.31
N ILE A 140 -7.79 -10.72 0.51
CA ILE A 140 -7.31 -9.59 1.33
C ILE A 140 -7.07 -10.05 2.77
N ALA A 141 -8.00 -10.82 3.36
CA ALA A 141 -7.82 -11.34 4.72
C ALA A 141 -6.61 -12.29 4.82
N ILE A 142 -6.41 -13.16 3.84
CA ILE A 142 -5.26 -14.07 3.78
C ILE A 142 -3.96 -13.30 3.58
N GLU A 143 -3.91 -12.35 2.63
CA GLU A 143 -2.72 -11.54 2.34
C GLU A 143 -2.34 -10.69 3.57
N LEU A 144 -3.32 -10.12 4.29
CA LEU A 144 -3.07 -9.35 5.50
C LEU A 144 -2.42 -10.20 6.61
N LYS A 145 -2.86 -11.46 6.79
CA LYS A 145 -2.28 -12.40 7.76
C LYS A 145 -0.83 -12.78 7.45
N GLN A 146 -0.41 -12.67 6.19
CA GLN A 146 0.94 -13.05 5.75
C GLN A 146 1.95 -11.91 5.90
N ILE A 147 1.50 -10.70 6.25
CA ILE A 147 2.40 -9.56 6.46
C ILE A 147 3.08 -9.74 7.82
N SER A 148 4.41 -9.87 7.83
CA SER A 148 5.17 -10.01 9.08
C SER A 148 5.33 -8.69 9.85
N HIS A 149 5.25 -7.55 9.17
CA HIS A 149 5.65 -6.27 9.75
C HIS A 149 4.48 -5.58 10.51
N PRO A 150 4.53 -5.41 11.84
CA PRO A 150 3.40 -4.89 12.63
C PRO A 150 2.89 -3.52 12.17
N GLN A 151 3.77 -2.55 11.89
CA GLN A 151 3.34 -1.23 11.40
C GLN A 151 2.58 -1.32 10.06
N GLN A 152 2.99 -2.21 9.16
CA GLN A 152 2.31 -2.39 7.88
C GLN A 152 0.93 -3.02 8.10
N ILE A 153 0.83 -4.02 8.98
CA ILE A 153 -0.46 -4.61 9.39
C ILE A 153 -1.38 -3.52 9.93
N ALA A 154 -0.92 -2.69 10.87
CA ALA A 154 -1.77 -1.65 11.47
C ALA A 154 -2.31 -0.65 10.44
N VAL A 155 -1.43 -0.12 9.57
CA VAL A 155 -1.81 0.85 8.52
C VAL A 155 -2.77 0.22 7.50
N LEU A 156 -2.48 -1.00 7.05
CA LEU A 156 -3.30 -1.68 6.05
C LEU A 156 -4.63 -2.14 6.64
N SER A 157 -4.65 -2.55 7.90
CA SER A 157 -5.87 -2.93 8.62
C SER A 157 -6.81 -1.75 8.78
N GLU A 158 -6.31 -0.56 9.11
CA GLU A 158 -7.13 0.66 9.16
C GLU A 158 -7.74 0.98 7.80
N LYS A 159 -6.95 0.85 6.72
CA LYS A 159 -7.44 1.06 5.35
C LYS A 159 -8.52 0.03 4.99
N ILE A 160 -8.30 -1.24 5.29
CA ILE A 160 -9.26 -2.32 5.03
C ILE A 160 -10.55 -2.07 5.81
N GLN A 161 -10.49 -1.74 7.11
CA GLN A 161 -11.67 -1.39 7.91
C GLN A 161 -12.48 -0.27 7.26
N LYS A 162 -11.81 0.80 6.83
CA LYS A 162 -12.48 1.93 6.17
C LYS A 162 -13.16 1.53 4.86
N GLU A 163 -12.51 0.74 4.03
CA GLU A 163 -13.08 0.27 2.77
C GLU A 163 -14.22 -0.73 2.99
N THR A 164 -14.08 -1.66 3.94
CA THR A 164 -15.12 -2.62 4.35
C THR A 164 -16.38 -1.90 4.81
N LEU A 165 -16.26 -0.82 5.59
CA LEU A 165 -17.41 0.01 5.99
C LEU A 165 -18.11 0.68 4.80
N LYS A 166 -17.35 1.21 3.84
CA LYS A 166 -17.93 1.78 2.61
C LYS A 166 -18.64 0.73 1.78
N ILE A 167 -18.05 -0.47 1.66
CA ILE A 167 -18.65 -1.58 0.92
C ILE A 167 -19.96 -1.96 1.60
N LYS A 168 -19.94 -2.19 2.91
CA LYS A 168 -21.14 -2.53 3.72
C LYS A 168 -22.26 -1.51 3.54
N GLU A 169 -21.94 -0.22 3.57
CA GLU A 169 -22.95 0.83 3.33
C GLU A 169 -23.47 0.83 1.89
N SER A 170 -22.60 0.55 0.93
CA SER A 170 -22.98 0.43 -0.48
C SER A 170 -23.90 -0.78 -0.72
N LEU A 171 -23.65 -1.91 -0.05
CA LEU A 171 -24.47 -3.12 -0.19
C LEU A 171 -25.93 -2.92 0.23
N LYS A 172 -26.18 -2.09 1.23
CA LYS A 172 -27.55 -1.75 1.66
C LYS A 172 -28.38 -1.07 0.57
N GLN A 173 -27.72 -0.49 -0.44
CA GLN A 173 -28.37 0.21 -1.55
C GLN A 173 -28.66 -0.72 -2.74
N ILE A 174 -28.17 -1.97 -2.70
CA ILE A 174 -28.42 -2.94 -3.77
C ILE A 174 -29.87 -3.42 -3.66
N PRO A 175 -30.66 -3.37 -4.75
CA PRO A 175 -32.03 -3.90 -4.75
C PRO A 175 -32.02 -5.41 -4.48
N THR A 176 -32.69 -5.83 -3.40
CA THR A 176 -32.79 -7.24 -2.97
C THR A 176 -34.13 -7.88 -3.33
N ASP A 177 -34.81 -7.36 -4.35
CA ASP A 177 -36.16 -7.78 -4.74
C ASP A 177 -36.23 -9.23 -5.22
N LYS A 178 -35.08 -9.79 -5.67
CA LYS A 178 -34.92 -11.18 -6.08
C LYS A 178 -34.26 -12.00 -4.96
N PRO A 179 -34.80 -13.19 -4.61
CA PRO A 179 -34.28 -14.01 -3.52
C PRO A 179 -32.83 -14.48 -3.74
N GLU A 180 -32.41 -14.70 -4.99
CA GLU A 180 -31.03 -15.06 -5.32
C GLU A 180 -30.07 -13.91 -5.04
N VAL A 181 -30.48 -12.67 -5.28
CA VAL A 181 -29.68 -11.47 -4.99
C VAL A 181 -29.65 -11.22 -3.49
N ALA A 182 -30.79 -11.32 -2.79
CA ALA A 182 -30.87 -11.16 -1.35
C ALA A 182 -29.95 -12.15 -0.60
N SER A 183 -29.99 -13.43 -0.98
CA SER A 183 -29.12 -14.46 -0.39
C SER A 183 -27.63 -14.26 -0.72
N ALA A 184 -27.30 -13.76 -1.92
CA ALA A 184 -25.94 -13.46 -2.31
C ALA A 184 -25.38 -12.23 -1.56
N VAL A 185 -26.18 -11.17 -1.38
CA VAL A 185 -25.83 -9.99 -0.58
C VAL A 185 -25.67 -10.37 0.89
N GLY A 186 -26.57 -11.18 1.47
CA GLY A 186 -26.43 -11.64 2.85
C GLY A 186 -25.15 -12.44 3.11
N ARG A 187 -24.73 -13.29 2.16
CA ARG A 187 -23.42 -13.97 2.23
C ARG A 187 -22.26 -12.99 2.23
N LEU A 188 -22.33 -11.97 1.38
CA LEU A 188 -21.33 -10.91 1.27
C LEU A 188 -21.20 -10.10 2.56
N GLU A 189 -22.33 -9.78 3.20
CA GLU A 189 -22.35 -9.09 4.49
C GLU A 189 -21.70 -9.91 5.60
N ASN A 190 -22.00 -11.21 5.65
CA ASN A 190 -21.33 -12.12 6.60
C ASN A 190 -19.82 -12.19 6.35
N GLN A 191 -19.40 -12.23 5.08
CA GLN A 191 -17.98 -12.25 4.74
C GLN A 191 -17.29 -10.95 5.13
N LEU A 192 -17.92 -9.79 4.90
CA LEU A 192 -17.41 -8.50 5.33
C LEU A 192 -17.28 -8.43 6.85
N GLN A 193 -18.25 -8.97 7.61
CA GLN A 193 -18.15 -9.04 9.08
C GLN A 193 -16.97 -9.91 9.52
N GLN A 194 -16.74 -11.04 8.86
CA GLN A 194 -15.57 -11.88 9.14
C GLN A 194 -14.26 -11.13 8.87
N VAL A 195 -14.13 -10.52 7.69
CA VAL A 195 -12.94 -9.72 7.34
C VAL A 195 -12.75 -8.56 8.31
N GLU A 196 -13.82 -7.87 8.69
CA GLU A 196 -13.79 -6.77 9.67
C GLU A 196 -13.26 -7.24 11.03
N SER A 197 -13.79 -8.36 11.53
CA SER A 197 -13.37 -8.96 12.80
C SER A 197 -11.91 -9.42 12.75
N GLU A 198 -11.50 -10.14 11.72
CA GLU A 198 -10.13 -10.62 11.57
C GLU A 198 -9.14 -9.45 11.44
N THR A 199 -9.50 -8.44 10.65
CA THR A 199 -8.70 -7.22 10.47
C THR A 199 -8.57 -6.46 11.79
N PHE A 200 -9.63 -6.38 12.59
CA PHE A 200 -9.60 -5.74 13.90
C PHE A 200 -8.67 -6.47 14.88
N THR A 201 -8.73 -7.80 14.91
CA THR A 201 -7.83 -8.62 15.74
C THR A 201 -6.37 -8.39 15.33
N LEU A 202 -6.05 -8.47 14.04
CA LEU A 202 -4.69 -8.27 13.53
C LEU A 202 -4.18 -6.85 13.81
N LYS A 203 -5.04 -5.84 13.66
CA LYS A 203 -4.71 -4.47 14.01
C LYS A 203 -4.36 -4.33 15.49
N ASN A 204 -5.19 -4.87 16.38
CA ASN A 204 -4.94 -4.78 17.82
C ASN A 204 -3.67 -5.51 18.23
N GLU A 205 -3.42 -6.70 17.67
CA GLU A 205 -2.19 -7.44 17.92
C GLU A 205 -0.96 -6.65 17.44
N ALA A 206 -1.02 -6.09 16.23
CA ALA A 206 0.04 -5.25 15.69
C ALA A 206 0.27 -4.00 16.56
N GLU A 207 -0.79 -3.32 17.00
CA GLU A 207 -0.69 -2.16 17.89
C GLU A 207 -0.11 -2.54 19.27
N GLN A 208 -0.47 -3.71 19.81
CA GLN A 208 0.15 -4.22 21.04
C GLN A 208 1.65 -4.47 20.88
N LYS A 209 2.07 -5.09 19.76
CA LYS A 209 3.49 -5.29 19.44
C LYS A 209 4.24 -3.97 19.25
N ILE A 210 3.62 -2.99 18.60
CA ILE A 210 4.22 -1.66 18.39
C ILE A 210 4.37 -0.92 19.73
N ASN A 211 3.30 -0.86 20.53
CA ASN A 211 3.28 -0.08 21.77
C ASN A 211 4.09 -0.71 22.89
N ASN A 212 4.21 -2.04 22.92
CA ASN A 212 4.96 -2.79 23.92
C ASN A 212 6.21 -3.46 23.34
N CYS A 213 6.76 -2.90 22.26
CA CYS A 213 7.87 -3.49 21.50
C CYS A 213 9.06 -3.96 22.38
N PRO A 214 9.53 -3.20 23.40
CA PRO A 214 10.60 -3.67 24.28
C PRO A 214 10.28 -4.98 25.01
N VAL A 215 9.03 -5.19 25.43
CA VAL A 215 8.60 -6.40 26.15
C VAL A 215 8.59 -7.60 25.22
N TYR A 216 8.10 -7.44 23.98
CA TYR A 216 8.10 -8.51 22.99
C TYR A 216 9.52 -8.88 22.57
N LEU A 217 10.40 -7.90 22.38
CA LEU A 217 11.81 -8.14 22.08
C LEU A 217 12.53 -8.92 23.18
N ASP A 218 12.32 -8.55 24.45
CA ASP A 218 12.93 -9.26 25.57
C ASP A 218 12.45 -10.72 25.64
N ASN A 219 11.15 -10.94 25.46
CA ASN A 219 10.59 -12.29 25.38
C ASN A 219 11.19 -13.10 24.24
N SER A 220 11.29 -12.52 23.03
CA SER A 220 11.87 -13.19 21.87
C SER A 220 13.34 -13.53 22.06
N LEU A 221 14.11 -12.60 22.63
CA LEU A 221 15.52 -12.83 22.97
C LEU A 221 15.67 -14.01 23.94
N ASN A 222 14.83 -14.07 24.97
CA ASN A 222 14.85 -15.16 25.95
C ASN A 222 14.54 -16.51 25.31
N GLN A 223 13.51 -16.58 24.44
CA GLN A 223 13.16 -17.81 23.73
C GLN A 223 14.29 -18.29 22.80
N ILE A 224 14.88 -17.37 22.04
CA ILE A 224 16.01 -17.67 21.16
C ILE A 224 17.22 -18.17 21.97
N LYS A 225 17.53 -17.52 23.09
CA LYS A 225 18.64 -17.91 23.97
C LYS A 225 18.46 -19.33 24.50
N GLU A 226 17.30 -19.63 25.08
CA GLU A 226 16.98 -20.98 25.58
C GLU A 226 17.09 -22.04 24.48
N LYS A 227 16.65 -21.72 23.26
CA LYS A 227 16.68 -22.65 22.14
C LYS A 227 18.10 -22.88 21.60
N ILE A 228 18.93 -21.84 21.51
CA ILE A 228 20.33 -21.95 21.07
C ILE A 228 21.14 -22.80 22.06
N ASP A 229 20.91 -22.65 23.37
CA ASP A 229 21.59 -23.43 24.40
C ASP A 229 21.28 -24.94 24.30
N VAL A 230 20.09 -25.29 23.78
CA VAL A 230 19.64 -26.67 23.59
C VAL A 230 20.02 -27.24 22.21
N LEU A 231 20.07 -26.39 21.17
CA LEU A 231 20.34 -26.82 19.80
C LEU A 231 21.84 -26.88 19.51
N ASN A 232 22.32 -28.06 19.12
CA ASN A 232 23.68 -28.19 18.58
C ASN A 232 23.71 -27.73 17.09
N LEU A 233 23.59 -26.42 16.89
CA LEU A 233 23.60 -25.79 15.57
C LEU A 233 24.97 -25.95 14.88
N SER A 234 24.96 -26.09 13.54
CA SER A 234 26.18 -26.02 12.73
C SER A 234 26.80 -24.62 12.80
N ASP A 235 28.11 -24.51 12.56
CA ASP A 235 28.83 -23.23 12.63
C ASP A 235 28.26 -22.19 11.65
N GLU A 236 27.82 -22.62 10.46
CA GLU A 236 27.16 -21.77 9.47
C GLU A 236 25.83 -21.19 10.00
N LYS A 237 25.00 -22.02 10.65
CA LYS A 237 23.75 -21.56 11.25
C LYS A 237 24.01 -20.63 12.43
N LYS A 238 24.99 -20.92 13.28
CA LYS A 238 25.38 -20.04 14.40
C LYS A 238 25.82 -18.66 13.89
N SER A 239 26.63 -18.62 12.83
CA SER A 239 27.07 -17.36 12.22
C SER A 239 25.89 -16.56 11.66
N GLY A 240 24.92 -17.22 11.01
CA GLY A 240 23.72 -16.56 10.48
C GLY A 240 22.84 -15.96 11.58
N VAL A 241 22.64 -16.70 12.67
CA VAL A 241 21.89 -16.25 13.86
C VAL A 241 22.58 -15.02 14.49
N LEU A 242 23.90 -15.07 14.67
CA LEU A 242 24.65 -13.94 15.24
C LEU A 242 24.56 -12.68 14.37
N GLU A 243 24.61 -12.82 13.05
CA GLU A 243 24.47 -11.68 12.14
C GLU A 243 23.08 -11.04 12.22
N GLN A 244 22.02 -11.86 12.28
CA GLN A 244 20.65 -11.36 12.48
C GLN A 244 20.48 -10.66 13.84
N LEU A 245 21.01 -11.23 14.92
CA LEU A 245 20.99 -10.61 16.25
C LEU A 245 21.74 -9.27 16.27
N LYS A 246 22.89 -9.20 15.61
CA LYS A 246 23.64 -7.95 15.46
C LYS A 246 22.86 -6.91 14.68
N GLN A 247 22.22 -7.31 13.57
CA GLN A 247 21.37 -6.41 12.80
C GLN A 247 20.18 -5.88 13.62
N ALA A 248 19.57 -6.73 14.46
CA ALA A 248 18.52 -6.31 15.38
C ALA A 248 19.03 -5.29 16.41
N ASP A 249 20.22 -5.51 16.98
CA ASP A 249 20.87 -4.57 17.91
C ASP A 249 21.16 -3.20 17.27
N GLU A 250 21.68 -3.19 16.05
CA GLU A 250 21.92 -1.95 15.28
C GLU A 250 20.62 -1.17 15.04
N LEU A 251 19.52 -1.87 14.74
CA LEU A 251 18.20 -1.25 14.59
C LEU A 251 17.68 -0.70 15.91
N LEU A 252 17.86 -1.41 17.03
CA LEU A 252 17.49 -0.90 18.36
C LEU A 252 18.26 0.36 18.73
N ALA A 253 19.58 0.38 18.49
CA ALA A 253 20.41 1.57 18.71
C ALA A 253 19.95 2.77 17.87
N ALA A 254 19.39 2.52 16.69
CA ALA A 254 18.81 3.52 15.81
C ALA A 254 17.34 3.88 16.14
N ASN A 255 16.76 3.38 17.24
CA ASN A 255 15.35 3.52 17.64
C ASN A 255 14.33 2.85 16.69
N HIS A 256 14.75 1.85 15.93
CA HIS A 256 13.93 1.05 15.03
C HIS A 256 13.45 -0.25 15.70
N CYS A 257 12.76 -0.12 16.84
CA CYS A 257 12.35 -1.27 17.67
C CYS A 257 11.50 -2.29 16.91
N VAL A 258 10.52 -1.83 16.11
CA VAL A 258 9.63 -2.74 15.38
C VAL A 258 10.36 -3.48 14.27
N ASP A 259 11.31 -2.83 13.60
CA ASP A 259 12.14 -3.49 12.57
C ASP A 259 13.02 -4.57 13.20
N ALA A 260 13.60 -4.30 14.38
CA ALA A 260 14.34 -5.29 15.16
C ALA A 260 13.46 -6.47 15.58
N LEU A 261 12.24 -6.21 16.06
CA LEU A 261 11.28 -7.25 16.42
C LEU A 261 10.95 -8.18 15.22
N VAL A 262 10.81 -7.63 14.01
CA VAL A 262 10.58 -8.44 12.80
C VAL A 262 11.75 -9.38 12.51
N ILE A 263 13.00 -8.95 12.74
CA ILE A 263 14.16 -9.83 12.61
C ILE A 263 14.09 -10.96 13.63
N MET A 264 13.77 -10.64 14.88
CA MET A 264 13.66 -11.63 15.96
C MET A 264 12.58 -12.67 15.71
N GLU A 265 11.39 -12.25 15.27
CA GLU A 265 10.30 -13.19 14.93
C GLU A 265 10.62 -14.09 13.73
N ASN A 266 11.39 -13.58 12.75
CA ASN A 266 11.86 -14.42 11.65
C ASN A 266 12.89 -15.44 12.13
N LEU A 267 13.78 -15.02 13.04
CA LEU A 267 14.79 -15.90 13.63
C LEU A 267 14.14 -17.00 14.48
N GLU A 268 13.10 -16.70 15.25
CA GLU A 268 12.30 -17.70 15.98
C GLU A 268 11.71 -18.75 15.03
N LYS A 269 11.11 -18.32 13.92
CA LYS A 269 10.56 -19.23 12.89
C LYS A 269 11.64 -20.12 12.29
N ASP A 270 12.81 -19.57 11.98
CA ASP A 270 13.94 -20.33 11.42
C ASP A 270 14.49 -21.36 12.42
N LEU A 271 14.34 -21.10 13.72
CA LEU A 271 14.71 -22.00 14.82
C LEU A 271 13.58 -22.98 15.22
N GLY A 272 12.40 -22.86 14.61
CA GLY A 272 11.23 -23.69 14.89
C GLY A 272 10.64 -23.46 16.29
N ILE A 273 10.62 -22.20 16.72
CA ILE A 273 9.99 -21.71 17.95
C ILE A 273 8.57 -21.22 17.61
#